data_AF-A0A8H6XMF9-F1
#
_entry.id   AF-A0A8H6XMF9-F1
#
_cell.length_a   1.000
_cell.length_b   1.000
_cell.length_c   1.000
_cell.angle_alpha   90.00
_cell.angle_beta   90.00
_cell.angle_gamma   90.00
#
_symmetry.space_group_name_H-M   'P 1'
#
loop_
_entity.id
_entity.type
_entity.pdbx_description
1 polymer ?
#
loop_
_entity_poly.entity_id
_entity_poly.type
_entity_poly.pdbx_seq_one_letter_code
_entity_poly.pdbx_strand_id
1 'polypeptide(L)'
;MSLPPAVVPALGAAFTVLGFVVSSIQALEANKDQLRVLSTSCQQLLTTLNKEFSERRLIPEKCAKPLADLEALLREIHRFAEREQELGFLKTLFQKDVRIFKIEAFQKRVGTCISAFELSSLLNIQTMLEESKKARTKDAEIVHAHLSMLEKNNAKLLQTLEINQNNTIAMMVSIQKQLNNQNFDRLEQRFYTHTLEYLTSRSGKNVSVEDWMISPFEVDYGPEIGSGGFGTVYRGTWNRTEVAIKVLHNQAGVKPSVAALQNEIDIWSTLRHPNILQFLGANTLDDKPFMVMPYVPLNARQFLKLRPAFEPLYILRDISLGLEYLHSRKICHGDLKGMNVLISEDSGKALLCDFGLARLKADAATRTADTPKLEIVGSRNWMSPEVLTGSRYRITSDVYAFGMTLYELYADETPLISVPYADLIELVATRGVRPEPPEPGEGREISVELWELAEECWVLDPQKRPTATQLHDTITQMIVALPQPSIPRTNAAPQPSISTSALKDEETVIIGDYLDSLTSELDLELNTEDFRRLEEQQMNVVAMNQSMGRVNDRDAVRCHASFSNDILSPGEIWGCRGTSNPGV
;
A
#
# COMPACT_ATOMS: atom_id res chain seq x y z
N MET A 1 -36.13 -6.98 2.37
CA MET A 1 -36.92 -6.36 1.28
C MET A 1 -36.40 -6.92 -0.02
N SER A 2 -37.25 -7.51 -0.86
CA SER A 2 -36.86 -8.09 -2.15
C SER A 2 -36.71 -6.99 -3.21
N LEU A 3 -35.56 -6.95 -3.89
CA LEU A 3 -35.34 -6.06 -5.04
C LEU A 3 -36.19 -6.53 -6.23
N PRO A 4 -36.81 -5.62 -6.99
CA PRO A 4 -37.58 -6.00 -8.18
C PRO A 4 -36.65 -6.59 -9.26
N PRO A 5 -37.14 -7.53 -10.09
CA PRO A 5 -36.35 -8.04 -11.21
C PRO A 5 -36.03 -6.92 -12.21
N ALA A 6 -34.76 -6.84 -12.62
CA ALA A 6 -34.32 -5.87 -13.62
C ALA A 6 -34.89 -6.23 -14.99
N VAL A 7 -35.63 -5.30 -15.61
CA VAL A 7 -36.18 -5.48 -16.96
C VAL A 7 -35.11 -5.17 -18.02
N VAL A 8 -34.09 -4.39 -17.64
CA VAL A 8 -32.95 -4.01 -18.49
C VAL A 8 -31.69 -4.77 -18.04
N PRO A 9 -31.02 -5.53 -18.92
CA PRO A 9 -29.81 -6.28 -18.58
C PRO A 9 -28.70 -5.41 -17.95
N ALA A 10 -28.53 -4.19 -18.46
CA ALA A 10 -27.53 -3.23 -17.97
C ALA A 10 -27.79 -2.76 -16.52
N LEU A 11 -29.03 -2.83 -16.02
CA LEU A 11 -29.36 -2.51 -14.62
C LEU A 11 -29.20 -3.72 -13.68
N GLY A 12 -29.14 -4.94 -14.23
CA GLY A 12 -29.06 -6.17 -13.43
C GLY A 12 -27.82 -6.22 -12.52
N ALA A 13 -26.66 -5.79 -13.03
CA ALA A 13 -25.43 -5.69 -12.25
C ALA A 13 -25.59 -4.70 -11.07
N ALA A 14 -26.16 -3.52 -11.31
CA ALA A 14 -26.38 -2.50 -10.29
C ALA A 14 -27.34 -2.97 -9.17
N PHE A 15 -28.44 -3.65 -9.52
CA PHE A 15 -29.34 -4.26 -8.53
C PHE A 15 -28.64 -5.35 -7.72
N THR A 16 -27.79 -6.16 -8.36
CA THR A 16 -27.01 -7.21 -7.68
C THR A 16 -26.07 -6.60 -6.64
N VAL A 17 -25.30 -5.57 -7.02
CA VAL A 17 -24.40 -4.85 -6.10
C VAL A 17 -25.18 -4.20 -4.94
N LEU A 18 -26.33 -3.58 -5.21
CA LEU A 18 -27.18 -3.01 -4.17
C LEU A 18 -27.71 -4.09 -3.20
N GLY A 19 -28.04 -5.28 -3.69
CA GLY A 19 -28.42 -6.41 -2.85
C GLY A 19 -27.32 -6.80 -1.86
N PHE A 20 -26.06 -6.80 -2.32
CA PHE A 20 -24.92 -7.00 -1.43
C PHE A 20 -24.77 -5.85 -0.42
N VAL A 21 -24.88 -4.59 -0.85
CA VAL A 21 -24.86 -3.42 0.07
C VAL A 21 -25.89 -3.56 1.20
N VAL A 22 -27.15 -3.87 0.86
CA VAL A 22 -28.23 -4.04 1.84
C VAL A 22 -27.90 -5.17 2.82
N SER A 23 -27.36 -6.27 2.32
CA SER A 23 -26.95 -7.41 3.14
C SER A 23 -25.82 -7.02 4.09
N SER A 24 -24.84 -6.27 3.60
CA SER A 24 -23.72 -5.79 4.41
C SER A 24 -24.17 -4.83 5.51
N ILE A 25 -25.17 -3.98 5.27
CA ILE A 25 -25.68 -3.04 6.28
C ILE A 25 -26.40 -3.76 7.44
N GLN A 26 -26.98 -4.94 7.21
CA GLN A 26 -27.72 -5.66 8.26
C GLN A 26 -26.80 -6.08 9.42
N ALA A 27 -25.54 -6.41 9.12
CA ALA A 27 -24.53 -6.83 10.09
C ALA A 27 -23.83 -5.65 10.80
N LEU A 28 -24.04 -4.40 10.37
CA LEU A 28 -23.37 -3.24 10.97
C LEU A 28 -23.95 -2.84 12.32
N GLU A 29 -23.06 -2.48 13.23
CA GLU A 29 -23.37 -1.87 14.54
C GLU A 29 -23.19 -0.34 14.51
N ALA A 30 -22.27 0.20 13.71
CA ALA A 30 -21.98 1.63 13.59
C ALA A 30 -22.48 2.22 12.26
N ASN A 31 -22.89 3.51 12.27
CA ASN A 31 -23.41 4.28 11.11
C ASN A 31 -24.55 3.57 10.35
N LYS A 32 -25.25 2.66 11.02
CA LYS A 32 -26.19 1.73 10.38
C LYS A 32 -27.36 2.49 9.78
N ASP A 33 -27.90 3.46 10.51
CA ASP A 33 -29.05 4.23 10.05
C ASP A 33 -28.66 5.13 8.87
N GLN A 34 -27.50 5.79 8.92
CA GLN A 34 -27.02 6.62 7.81
C GLN A 34 -26.82 5.81 6.52
N LEU A 35 -26.19 4.63 6.62
CA LEU A 35 -25.98 3.74 5.47
C LEU A 35 -27.28 3.14 4.95
N ARG A 36 -28.25 2.86 5.84
CA ARG A 36 -29.58 2.40 5.44
C ARG A 36 -30.32 3.46 4.61
N VAL A 37 -30.27 4.73 5.01
CA VAL A 37 -30.86 5.83 4.22
C VAL A 37 -30.16 5.97 2.86
N LEU A 38 -28.83 5.87 2.82
CA LEU A 38 -28.07 5.87 1.56
C LEU A 38 -28.49 4.70 0.64
N SER A 39 -28.59 3.49 1.18
CA SER A 39 -29.02 2.31 0.41
C SER A 39 -30.45 2.45 -0.11
N THR A 40 -31.34 3.03 0.70
CA THR A 40 -32.75 3.28 0.31
C THR A 40 -32.80 4.30 -0.83
N SER A 41 -31.95 5.33 -0.77
CA SER A 41 -31.79 6.33 -1.82
C SER A 41 -31.35 5.71 -3.15
N CYS A 42 -30.34 4.85 -3.12
CA CYS A 42 -29.89 4.10 -4.29
C CYS A 42 -30.98 3.18 -4.85
N GLN A 43 -31.74 2.51 -3.98
CA GLN A 43 -32.85 1.65 -4.38
C GLN A 43 -33.95 2.42 -5.10
N GLN A 44 -34.35 3.58 -4.58
CA GLN A 44 -35.34 4.44 -5.21
C GLN A 44 -34.86 4.89 -6.60
N LEU A 45 -33.60 5.32 -6.72
CA LEU A 45 -33.00 5.69 -8.00
C LEU A 45 -33.05 4.54 -9.01
N LEU A 46 -32.57 3.34 -8.65
CA LEU A 46 -32.55 2.18 -9.55
C LEU A 46 -33.96 1.73 -9.95
N THR A 47 -34.92 1.79 -9.03
CA THR A 47 -36.31 1.40 -9.30
C THR A 47 -36.97 2.37 -10.28
N THR A 48 -36.78 3.68 -10.08
CA THR A 48 -37.24 4.72 -11.00
C THR A 48 -36.59 4.57 -12.36
N LEU A 49 -35.28 4.34 -12.42
CA LEU A 49 -34.56 4.09 -13.68
C LEU A 49 -35.12 2.88 -14.43
N ASN A 50 -35.30 1.74 -13.75
CA ASN A 50 -35.85 0.52 -14.37
C ASN A 50 -37.25 0.76 -14.96
N LYS A 51 -38.07 1.58 -14.29
CA LYS A 51 -39.39 1.98 -14.79
C LYS A 51 -39.30 2.87 -16.03
N GLU A 52 -38.52 3.95 -15.98
CA GLU A 52 -38.41 4.89 -17.10
C GLU A 52 -37.78 4.25 -18.36
N PHE A 53 -36.86 3.31 -18.18
CA PHE A 53 -36.35 2.48 -19.29
C PHE A 53 -37.44 1.55 -19.87
N SER A 54 -38.24 0.91 -19.01
CA SER A 54 -39.34 0.04 -19.45
C SER A 54 -40.39 0.81 -20.26
N GLU A 55 -40.61 2.08 -19.90
CA GLU A 55 -41.51 3.00 -20.59
C GLU A 55 -40.87 3.69 -21.82
N ARG A 56 -39.61 3.36 -22.17
CA ARG A 56 -38.82 3.92 -23.29
C ARG A 56 -38.68 5.45 -23.28
N ARG A 57 -38.69 6.06 -22.09
CA ARG A 57 -38.55 7.53 -21.94
C ARG A 57 -37.09 7.99 -21.89
N LEU A 58 -36.16 7.06 -21.62
CA LEU A 58 -34.72 7.31 -21.59
C LEU A 58 -34.04 6.81 -22.86
N ILE A 59 -33.12 7.62 -23.40
CA ILE A 59 -32.31 7.28 -24.57
C ILE A 59 -31.08 6.48 -24.11
N PRO A 60 -30.93 5.19 -24.51
CA PRO A 60 -29.86 4.32 -24.01
C PRO A 60 -28.43 4.87 -24.19
N GLU A 61 -28.15 5.49 -25.34
CA GLU A 61 -26.83 6.06 -25.67
C GLU A 61 -26.42 7.21 -24.75
N LYS A 62 -27.37 8.04 -24.31
CA LYS A 62 -27.12 9.13 -23.36
C LYS A 62 -26.95 8.65 -21.92
N CYS A 63 -27.40 7.43 -21.63
CA CYS A 63 -27.42 6.85 -20.29
C CYS A 63 -26.22 5.95 -19.98
N ALA A 64 -25.41 5.57 -20.99
CA ALA A 64 -24.31 4.62 -20.82
C ALA A 64 -23.27 5.07 -19.78
N LYS A 65 -22.77 6.32 -19.90
CA LYS A 65 -21.79 6.88 -18.95
C LYS A 65 -22.39 7.09 -17.54
N PRO A 66 -23.55 7.75 -17.37
CA PRO A 66 -24.21 7.86 -16.07
C PRO A 66 -24.48 6.52 -15.38
N LEU A 67 -24.78 5.46 -16.15
CA LEU A 67 -24.99 4.12 -15.62
C LEU A 67 -23.69 3.48 -15.14
N ALA A 68 -22.59 3.61 -15.90
CA ALA A 68 -21.27 3.16 -15.47
C ALA A 68 -20.80 3.89 -14.19
N ASP A 69 -21.00 5.21 -14.13
CA ASP A 69 -20.68 6.03 -12.94
C ASP A 69 -21.50 5.60 -11.72
N LEU A 70 -22.78 5.26 -11.89
CA LEU A 70 -23.64 4.75 -10.83
C LEU A 70 -23.22 3.36 -10.36
N GLU A 71 -22.85 2.45 -11.27
CA GLU A 71 -22.34 1.13 -10.91
C GLU A 71 -21.02 1.23 -10.11
N ALA A 72 -20.09 2.07 -10.56
CA ALA A 72 -18.85 2.34 -9.87
C ALA A 72 -19.09 2.89 -8.45
N LEU A 73 -20.03 3.83 -8.31
CA LEU A 73 -20.46 4.37 -7.02
C LEU A 73 -21.03 3.28 -6.10
N LEU A 74 -21.91 2.40 -6.60
CA LEU A 74 -22.49 1.31 -5.81
C LEU A 74 -21.41 0.33 -5.33
N ARG A 75 -20.43 0.00 -6.18
CA ARG A 75 -19.29 -0.85 -5.80
C ARG A 75 -18.40 -0.19 -4.75
N GLU A 76 -18.25 1.12 -4.79
CA GLU A 76 -17.52 1.88 -3.77
C GLU A 76 -18.26 1.90 -2.43
N ILE A 77 -19.59 2.13 -2.45
CA ILE A 77 -20.44 2.04 -1.25
C ILE A 77 -20.41 0.64 -0.66
N HIS A 78 -20.46 -0.40 -1.50
CA HIS A 78 -20.36 -1.79 -1.07
C HIS A 78 -19.05 -2.07 -0.32
N ARG A 79 -17.91 -1.75 -0.94
CA ARG A 79 -16.59 -1.91 -0.31
C ARG A 79 -16.46 -1.11 0.98
N PHE A 80 -17.06 0.08 1.04
CA PHE A 80 -17.10 0.87 2.27
C PHE A 80 -17.91 0.16 3.35
N ALA A 81 -19.11 -0.33 3.03
CA ALA A 81 -19.97 -1.02 3.99
C ALA A 81 -19.38 -2.34 4.51
N GLU A 82 -18.69 -3.11 3.66
CA GLU A 82 -17.96 -4.32 4.07
C GLU A 82 -16.84 -3.97 5.06
N ARG A 83 -16.02 -2.96 4.75
CA ARG A 83 -14.94 -2.52 5.63
C ARG A 83 -15.45 -2.06 6.99
N GLU A 84 -16.56 -1.34 7.04
CA GLU A 84 -17.14 -0.88 8.31
C GLU A 84 -17.53 -2.04 9.25
N GLN A 85 -17.78 -3.26 8.74
CA GLN A 85 -18.08 -4.43 9.57
C GLN A 85 -16.85 -4.94 10.34
N GLU A 86 -15.66 -4.75 9.77
CA GLU A 86 -14.40 -5.24 10.33
C GLU A 86 -13.79 -4.25 11.33
N LEU A 87 -14.38 -3.05 11.46
CA LEU A 87 -13.85 -2.00 12.32
C LEU A 87 -14.30 -2.19 13.77
N GLY A 88 -13.33 -2.29 14.68
CA GLY A 88 -13.58 -2.20 16.10
C GLY A 88 -14.12 -0.83 16.54
N PHE A 89 -14.71 -0.78 17.75
CA PHE A 89 -15.33 0.41 18.33
C PHE A 89 -14.42 1.64 18.34
N LEU A 90 -13.14 1.49 18.70
CA LEU A 90 -12.22 2.64 18.77
C LEU A 90 -11.90 3.24 17.40
N LYS A 91 -11.66 2.39 16.38
CA LYS A 91 -11.42 2.90 15.03
C LYS A 91 -12.64 3.65 14.52
N THR A 92 -13.83 3.11 14.83
CA THR A 92 -15.10 3.79 14.63
C THR A 92 -15.10 5.17 15.32
N LEU A 93 -14.83 5.23 16.62
CA LEU A 93 -14.86 6.47 17.38
C LEU A 93 -13.85 7.52 16.85
N PHE A 94 -12.59 7.12 16.63
CA PHE A 94 -11.52 8.01 16.18
C PHE A 94 -11.71 8.53 14.75
N GLN A 95 -12.38 7.76 13.88
CA GLN A 95 -12.61 8.15 12.49
C GLN A 95 -14.04 8.67 12.24
N LYS A 96 -14.84 8.96 13.28
CA LYS A 96 -16.26 9.36 13.14
C LYS A 96 -16.47 10.48 12.10
N ASP A 97 -15.67 11.54 12.13
CA ASP A 97 -15.84 12.70 11.26
C ASP A 97 -15.43 12.39 9.80
N VAL A 98 -14.39 11.58 9.62
CA VAL A 98 -13.96 11.12 8.30
C VAL A 98 -15.05 10.24 7.67
N ARG A 99 -15.66 9.36 8.46
CA ARG A 99 -16.72 8.45 8.00
C ARG A 99 -18.00 9.19 7.68
N ILE A 100 -18.44 10.11 8.55
CA ILE A 100 -19.59 10.99 8.28
C ILE A 100 -19.38 11.74 6.97
N PHE A 101 -18.20 12.33 6.77
CA PHE A 101 -17.86 13.03 5.53
C PHE A 101 -17.89 12.12 4.29
N LYS A 102 -17.36 10.88 4.38
CA LYS A 102 -17.43 9.90 3.28
C LYS A 102 -18.88 9.56 2.92
N ILE A 103 -19.74 9.33 3.91
CA ILE A 103 -21.17 9.04 3.67
C ILE A 103 -21.88 10.24 3.01
N GLU A 104 -21.60 11.46 3.46
CA GLU A 104 -22.12 12.68 2.82
C GLU A 104 -21.66 12.82 1.36
N ALA A 105 -20.39 12.49 1.08
CA ALA A 105 -19.85 12.52 -0.27
C ALA A 105 -20.57 11.50 -1.19
N PHE A 106 -20.87 10.30 -0.69
CA PHE A 106 -21.70 9.34 -1.43
C PHE A 106 -23.10 9.88 -1.71
N GLN A 107 -23.76 10.47 -0.71
CA GLN A 107 -25.08 11.07 -0.89
C GLN A 107 -25.08 12.18 -1.95
N LYS A 108 -24.04 13.03 -1.95
CA LYS A 108 -23.86 14.07 -2.97
C LYS A 108 -23.71 13.47 -4.37
N ARG A 109 -22.90 12.41 -4.52
CA ARG A 109 -22.71 11.72 -5.81
C ARG A 109 -23.98 11.03 -6.30
N VAL A 110 -24.77 10.44 -5.41
CA VAL A 110 -26.12 9.93 -5.75
C VAL A 110 -26.98 11.06 -6.32
N GLY A 111 -26.96 12.25 -5.70
CA GLY A 111 -27.64 13.44 -6.23
C GLY A 111 -27.15 13.87 -7.62
N THR A 112 -25.84 13.78 -7.88
CA THR A 112 -25.26 14.02 -9.20
C THR A 112 -25.78 13.00 -10.23
N CYS A 113 -25.86 11.71 -9.88
CA CYS A 113 -26.45 10.69 -10.74
C CYS A 113 -27.93 10.98 -11.05
N ILE A 114 -28.74 11.34 -10.04
CA ILE A 114 -30.15 11.72 -10.23
C ILE A 114 -30.29 12.84 -11.25
N SER A 115 -29.43 13.86 -11.14
CA SER A 115 -29.42 15.01 -12.05
C SER A 115 -28.98 14.62 -13.46
N ALA A 116 -27.99 13.74 -13.60
CA ALA A 116 -27.51 13.27 -14.90
C ALA A 116 -28.54 12.44 -15.69
N PHE A 117 -29.46 11.77 -15.00
CA PHE A 117 -30.59 11.07 -15.62
C PHE A 117 -31.85 11.95 -15.77
N GLU A 118 -31.79 13.23 -15.41
CA GLU A 118 -32.93 14.17 -15.42
C GLU A 118 -34.12 13.71 -14.54
N LEU A 119 -33.84 12.95 -13.48
CA LEU A 119 -34.87 12.36 -12.60
C LEU A 119 -35.24 13.23 -11.39
N SER A 120 -34.70 14.45 -11.28
CA SER A 120 -34.88 15.31 -10.11
C SER A 120 -36.33 15.66 -9.79
N SER A 121 -37.22 15.70 -10.80
CA SER A 121 -38.66 15.93 -10.61
C SER A 121 -39.43 14.69 -10.16
N LEU A 122 -38.86 13.50 -10.36
CA LEU A 122 -39.47 12.21 -10.01
C LEU A 122 -39.03 11.71 -8.63
N LEU A 123 -37.96 12.26 -8.07
CA LEU A 123 -37.40 11.87 -6.78
C LEU A 123 -37.47 13.03 -5.79
N ASN A 124 -37.94 12.75 -4.57
CA ASN A 124 -38.05 13.76 -3.51
C ASN A 124 -36.71 13.93 -2.77
N ILE A 125 -35.78 14.66 -3.41
CA ILE A 125 -34.40 14.87 -2.90
C ILE A 125 -34.41 15.54 -1.51
N GLN A 126 -35.36 16.44 -1.24
CA GLN A 126 -35.46 17.11 0.06
C GLN A 126 -35.76 16.12 1.19
N THR A 127 -36.70 15.20 0.98
CA THR A 127 -37.04 14.16 1.97
C THR A 127 -35.84 13.25 2.23
N MET A 128 -35.12 12.85 1.18
CA MET A 128 -33.92 12.01 1.32
C MET A 128 -32.82 12.69 2.15
N LEU A 129 -32.62 14.00 1.97
CA LEU A 129 -31.66 14.78 2.76
C LEU A 129 -32.09 14.93 4.23
N GLU A 130 -33.38 15.12 4.49
CA GLU A 130 -33.90 15.18 5.86
C GLU A 130 -33.78 13.85 6.59
N GLU A 131 -34.08 12.73 5.94
CA GLU A 131 -33.90 11.39 6.48
C GLU A 131 -32.43 11.11 6.81
N SER A 132 -31.50 11.54 5.95
CA SER A 132 -30.06 11.44 6.19
C SER A 132 -29.63 12.19 7.45
N LYS A 133 -30.12 13.42 7.64
CA LYS A 133 -29.83 14.22 8.84
C LYS A 133 -30.35 13.54 10.10
N LYS A 134 -31.59 13.04 10.08
CA LYS A 134 -32.19 12.32 11.22
C LYS A 134 -31.41 11.06 11.57
N ALA A 135 -31.01 10.29 10.56
CA ALA A 135 -30.21 9.08 10.76
C ALA A 135 -28.87 9.37 11.43
N ARG A 136 -28.19 10.46 11.05
CA ARG A 136 -26.95 10.88 11.69
C ARG A 136 -27.11 11.16 13.18
N THR A 137 -28.15 11.91 13.55
CA THR A 137 -28.41 12.22 14.97
C THR A 137 -28.62 10.94 15.78
N LYS A 138 -29.36 9.98 15.22
CA LYS A 138 -29.63 8.70 15.87
C LYS A 138 -28.37 7.84 16.04
N ASP A 139 -27.52 7.74 15.01
CA ASP A 139 -26.25 7.04 15.11
C ASP A 139 -25.32 7.71 16.16
N ALA A 140 -25.32 9.04 16.25
CA ALA A 140 -24.57 9.77 17.29
C ALA A 140 -25.08 9.48 18.72
N GLU A 141 -26.39 9.40 18.92
CA GLU A 141 -27.00 9.04 20.21
C GLU A 141 -26.59 7.63 20.67
N ILE A 142 -26.51 6.67 19.74
CA ILE A 142 -26.06 5.30 20.02
C ILE A 142 -24.60 5.29 20.50
N VAL A 143 -23.72 6.02 19.82
CA VAL A 143 -22.31 6.15 20.22
C VAL A 143 -22.20 6.79 21.61
N HIS A 144 -22.96 7.85 21.89
CA HIS A 144 -23.01 8.48 23.21
C HIS A 144 -23.47 7.52 24.32
N ALA A 145 -24.52 6.75 24.07
CA ALA A 145 -25.01 5.77 25.03
C ALA A 145 -23.95 4.70 25.34
N HIS A 146 -23.22 4.24 24.32
CA HIS A 146 -22.13 3.28 24.48
C HIS A 146 -20.95 3.88 25.26
N LEU A 147 -20.53 5.11 24.95
CA LEU A 147 -19.48 5.82 25.68
C LEU A 147 -19.80 5.97 27.17
N SER A 148 -21.04 6.33 27.51
CA SER A 148 -21.45 6.46 28.91
C SER A 148 -21.44 5.12 29.66
N MET A 149 -21.72 4.01 28.96
CA MET A 149 -21.60 2.68 29.53
C MET A 149 -20.13 2.32 29.82
N LEU A 150 -19.24 2.56 28.86
CA LEU A 150 -17.81 2.21 28.99
C LEU A 150 -17.10 3.05 30.05
N GLU A 151 -17.42 4.35 30.15
CA GLU A 151 -16.88 5.25 31.18
C GLU A 151 -17.17 4.74 32.60
N LYS A 152 -18.32 4.09 32.81
CA LYS A 152 -18.76 3.63 34.14
C LYS A 152 -18.39 2.19 34.45
N ASN A 153 -17.89 1.43 33.47
CA ASN A 153 -17.68 -0.01 33.61
C ASN A 153 -16.34 -0.47 33.02
N ASN A 154 -15.32 -0.55 33.87
CA ASN A 154 -13.98 -0.99 33.49
C ASN A 154 -13.92 -2.41 32.92
N ALA A 155 -14.79 -3.33 33.38
CA ALA A 155 -14.82 -4.69 32.85
C ALA A 155 -15.33 -4.70 31.41
N LYS A 156 -16.37 -3.90 31.13
CA LYS A 156 -16.90 -3.76 29.76
C LYS A 156 -15.95 -2.98 28.87
N LEU A 157 -15.28 -1.95 29.39
CA LEU A 157 -14.20 -1.24 28.73
C LEU A 157 -13.12 -2.20 28.25
N LEU A 158 -12.58 -3.04 29.14
CA LEU A 158 -11.57 -4.05 28.76
C LEU A 158 -12.06 -4.99 27.66
N GLN A 159 -13.32 -5.45 27.77
CA GLN A 159 -13.90 -6.34 26.78
C GLN A 159 -14.01 -5.66 25.40
N THR A 160 -14.52 -4.44 25.34
CA THR A 160 -14.73 -3.69 24.10
C THR A 160 -13.42 -3.23 23.47
N LEU A 161 -12.40 -2.95 24.29
CA LEU A 161 -11.09 -2.51 23.80
C LEU A 161 -10.24 -3.65 23.24
N GLU A 162 -10.66 -4.92 23.41
CA GLU A 162 -9.95 -6.11 22.91
C GLU A 162 -8.44 -6.03 23.13
N ILE A 163 -8.03 -5.58 24.32
CA ILE A 163 -6.63 -5.21 24.58
C ILE A 163 -5.77 -6.47 24.58
N ASN A 164 -5.23 -6.80 23.42
CA ASN A 164 -4.01 -7.57 23.31
C ASN A 164 -2.87 -6.66 23.82
N GLN A 165 -1.98 -7.20 24.66
CA GLN A 165 -0.90 -6.41 25.29
C GLN A 165 -0.09 -5.58 24.27
N ASN A 166 -0.05 -6.03 23.01
CA ASN A 166 0.70 -5.43 21.92
C ASN A 166 0.10 -4.11 21.37
N ASN A 167 -1.20 -3.84 21.55
CA ASN A 167 -1.86 -2.62 21.04
C ASN A 167 -2.10 -1.55 22.12
N THR A 168 -1.73 -1.82 23.37
CA THR A 168 -2.03 -0.91 24.50
C THR A 168 -1.36 0.45 24.32
N ILE A 169 -0.09 0.47 23.94
CA ILE A 169 0.69 1.72 23.79
C ILE A 169 0.18 2.54 22.62
N ALA A 170 -0.06 1.91 21.46
CA ALA A 170 -0.63 2.57 20.29
C ALA A 170 -1.98 3.22 20.63
N MET A 171 -2.84 2.50 21.36
CA MET A 171 -4.13 3.02 21.83
C MET A 171 -3.98 4.21 22.77
N MET A 172 -3.06 4.15 23.74
CA MET A 172 -2.80 5.27 24.65
C MET A 172 -2.33 6.51 23.89
N VAL A 173 -1.46 6.35 22.88
CA VAL A 173 -1.00 7.46 22.03
C VAL A 173 -2.16 8.03 21.21
N SER A 174 -3.03 7.20 20.63
CA SER A 174 -4.22 7.69 19.92
C SER A 174 -5.13 8.50 20.84
N ILE A 175 -5.40 8.00 22.05
CA ILE A 175 -6.24 8.69 23.03
C ILE A 175 -5.61 10.01 23.46
N GLN A 176 -4.31 10.02 23.75
CA GLN A 176 -3.59 11.24 24.10
C GLN A 176 -3.61 12.27 22.96
N LYS A 177 -3.43 11.83 21.70
CA LYS A 177 -3.59 12.69 20.51
C LYS A 177 -5.00 13.28 20.41
N GLN A 178 -6.03 12.46 20.64
CA GLN A 178 -7.41 12.95 20.64
C GLN A 178 -7.61 14.01 21.72
N LEU A 179 -7.15 13.78 22.95
CA LEU A 179 -7.23 14.76 24.05
C LEU A 179 -6.53 16.08 23.71
N ASN A 180 -5.42 16.05 22.98
CA ASN A 180 -4.70 17.25 22.57
C ASN A 180 -5.45 18.09 21.51
N ASN A 181 -6.31 17.48 20.68
CA ASN A 181 -6.99 18.14 19.57
C ASN A 181 -8.19 19.05 19.95
N GLN A 182 -8.57 19.15 21.23
CA GLN A 182 -9.61 20.02 21.81
C GLN A 182 -11.03 20.04 21.15
N ASN A 183 -11.29 19.25 20.10
CA ASN A 183 -12.55 19.22 19.34
C ASN A 183 -13.45 18.03 19.69
N PHE A 184 -13.85 17.86 20.94
CA PHE A 184 -14.75 16.79 21.34
C PHE A 184 -15.67 17.23 22.47
N ASP A 185 -16.80 16.52 22.63
CA ASP A 185 -17.77 16.82 23.68
C ASP A 185 -17.29 16.38 25.08
N ARG A 186 -18.00 16.83 26.12
CA ARG A 186 -17.65 16.53 27.51
C ARG A 186 -17.65 15.03 27.85
N LEU A 187 -18.48 14.23 27.18
CA LEU A 187 -18.56 12.80 27.45
C LEU A 187 -17.36 12.08 26.84
N GLU A 188 -17.01 12.39 25.60
CA GLU A 188 -15.80 11.90 24.94
C GLU A 188 -14.55 12.29 25.72
N GLN A 189 -14.45 13.53 26.21
CA GLN A 189 -13.34 13.96 27.06
C GLN A 189 -13.19 13.08 28.30
N ARG A 190 -14.30 12.82 29.00
CA ARG A 190 -14.31 11.98 30.20
C ARG A 190 -13.91 10.54 29.87
N PHE A 191 -14.48 9.99 28.81
CA PHE A 191 -14.15 8.64 28.34
C PHE A 191 -12.65 8.52 28.02
N TYR A 192 -12.09 9.44 27.24
CA TYR A 192 -10.67 9.41 26.88
C TYR A 192 -9.75 9.58 28.09
N THR A 193 -10.06 10.51 28.98
CA THR A 193 -9.27 10.74 30.21
C THR A 193 -9.30 9.50 31.09
N HIS A 194 -10.50 8.96 31.37
CA HIS A 194 -10.68 7.75 32.17
C HIS A 194 -9.96 6.55 31.57
N THR A 195 -10.09 6.36 30.25
CA THR A 195 -9.44 5.24 29.55
C THR A 195 -7.92 5.38 29.60
N LEU A 196 -7.36 6.57 29.37
CA LEU A 196 -5.93 6.80 29.42
C LEU A 196 -5.36 6.56 30.83
N GLU A 197 -6.01 7.09 31.87
CA GLU A 197 -5.62 6.88 33.28
C GLU A 197 -5.61 5.38 33.62
N TYR A 198 -6.65 4.66 33.21
CA TYR A 198 -6.77 3.23 33.42
C TYR A 198 -5.66 2.44 32.71
N LEU A 199 -5.40 2.73 31.43
CA LEU A 199 -4.35 2.06 30.65
C LEU A 199 -2.94 2.40 31.16
N THR A 200 -2.72 3.62 31.63
CA THR A 200 -1.46 4.06 32.24
C THR A 200 -1.18 3.28 33.53
N SER A 201 -2.19 3.18 34.41
CA SER A 201 -2.11 2.40 35.65
C SER A 201 -1.81 0.92 35.38
N ARG A 202 -2.47 0.33 34.39
CA ARG A 202 -2.33 -1.09 34.06
C ARG A 202 -1.03 -1.43 33.33
N SER A 203 -0.57 -0.57 32.42
CA SER A 203 0.66 -0.80 31.64
C SER A 203 1.93 -0.41 32.40
N GLY A 204 1.82 0.48 33.40
CA GLY A 204 2.97 1.08 34.08
C GLY A 204 3.83 1.97 33.19
N LYS A 205 3.36 2.29 31.97
CA LYS A 205 4.09 3.11 30.99
C LYS A 205 3.42 4.46 30.86
N ASN A 206 4.24 5.51 30.76
CA ASN A 206 3.77 6.81 30.32
C ASN A 206 4.14 6.97 28.84
N VAL A 207 3.25 7.55 28.04
CA VAL A 207 3.44 7.72 26.59
C VAL A 207 3.66 9.19 26.26
N SER A 208 4.73 9.47 25.52
CA SER A 208 4.92 10.76 24.83
C SER A 208 4.28 10.69 23.45
N VAL A 209 3.68 11.79 23.02
CA VAL A 209 3.16 11.96 21.66
C VAL A 209 4.06 12.95 20.96
N GLU A 210 4.74 12.50 19.91
CA GLU A 210 5.48 13.39 19.00
C GLU A 210 4.60 13.76 17.80
N ASP A 211 4.83 14.94 17.22
CA ASP A 211 4.02 15.48 16.12
C ASP A 211 4.00 14.58 14.87
N TRP A 212 5.08 13.82 14.65
CA TRP A 212 5.21 12.90 13.52
C TRP A 212 4.53 11.54 13.75
N MET A 213 4.12 11.22 14.98
CA MET A 213 3.52 9.92 15.27
C MET A 213 2.14 9.81 14.63
N ILE A 214 1.95 8.76 13.84
CA ILE A 214 0.68 8.38 13.25
C ILE A 214 0.23 7.09 13.91
N SER A 215 -0.97 7.10 14.50
CA SER A 215 -1.53 5.89 15.09
C SER A 215 -2.13 4.99 14.02
N PRO A 216 -2.19 3.65 14.24
CA PRO A 216 -2.75 2.72 13.27
C PRO A 216 -4.24 2.98 12.99
N PHE A 217 -4.93 3.67 13.89
CA PHE A 217 -6.34 4.05 13.73
C PHE A 217 -6.54 5.30 12.85
N GLU A 218 -5.48 6.04 12.53
CA GLU A 218 -5.56 7.23 11.67
C GLU A 218 -5.39 6.89 10.17
N VAL A 219 -4.99 5.66 9.86
CA VAL A 219 -4.73 5.22 8.49
C VAL A 219 -5.71 4.14 8.04
N ASP A 220 -6.05 4.20 6.77
CA ASP A 220 -6.79 3.14 6.08
C ASP A 220 -5.91 2.55 4.99
N TYR A 221 -5.71 1.23 5.06
CA TYR A 221 -4.98 0.47 4.05
C TYR A 221 -5.87 0.22 2.82
N GLY A 222 -5.27 0.38 1.66
CA GLY A 222 -5.80 0.01 0.36
C GLY A 222 -5.00 -1.15 -0.24
N PRO A 223 -4.97 -1.29 -1.57
CA PRO A 223 -4.23 -2.37 -2.21
C PRO A 223 -2.73 -2.23 -1.97
N GLU A 224 -2.06 -3.37 -1.95
CA GLU A 224 -0.61 -3.44 -2.06
C GLU A 224 -0.18 -2.88 -3.42
N ILE A 225 0.85 -2.03 -3.40
CA ILE A 225 1.41 -1.39 -4.61
C ILE A 225 2.88 -1.74 -4.84
N GLY A 226 3.52 -2.41 -3.88
CA GLY A 226 4.87 -2.91 -4.03
C GLY A 226 5.32 -3.66 -2.80
N SER A 227 6.19 -4.65 -2.98
CA SER A 227 6.80 -5.41 -1.90
C SER A 227 8.28 -5.63 -2.20
N GLY A 228 9.10 -5.60 -1.16
CA GLY A 228 10.53 -5.81 -1.27
C GLY A 228 11.14 -6.24 0.06
N GLY A 229 12.46 -6.42 0.08
CA GLY A 229 13.18 -6.98 1.23
C GLY A 229 13.10 -6.18 2.54
N PHE A 230 12.56 -4.96 2.51
CA PHE A 230 12.49 -4.04 3.66
C PHE A 230 11.06 -3.66 4.05
N GLY A 231 10.06 -4.23 3.38
CA GLY A 231 8.68 -3.91 3.65
C GLY A 231 7.77 -4.04 2.45
N THR A 232 6.49 -3.89 2.76
CA THR A 232 5.41 -3.84 1.78
C THR A 232 4.80 -2.45 1.80
N VAL A 233 4.61 -1.87 0.62
CA VAL A 233 3.99 -0.56 0.43
C VAL A 233 2.56 -0.76 0.01
N TYR A 234 1.65 -0.13 0.75
CA TYR A 234 0.23 -0.08 0.45
C TYR A 234 -0.15 1.32 0.02
N ARG A 235 -1.03 1.42 -0.98
CA ARG A 235 -1.79 2.66 -1.19
C ARG A 235 -2.76 2.81 -0.03
N GLY A 236 -2.97 4.00 0.49
CA GLY A 236 -3.86 4.21 1.63
C GLY A 236 -4.35 5.65 1.74
N THR A 237 -5.05 5.94 2.84
CA THR A 237 -5.48 7.29 3.16
C THR A 237 -5.14 7.66 4.59
N TRP A 238 -4.63 8.87 4.79
CA TRP A 238 -4.38 9.48 6.08
C TRP A 238 -4.96 10.90 6.06
N ASN A 239 -5.84 11.23 7.02
CA ASN A 239 -6.50 12.54 7.10
C ASN A 239 -7.17 13.00 5.78
N ARG A 240 -7.82 12.06 5.07
CA ARG A 240 -8.48 12.28 3.76
C ARG A 240 -7.51 12.56 2.59
N THR A 241 -6.22 12.54 2.84
CA THR A 241 -5.18 12.63 1.81
C THR A 241 -4.74 11.24 1.43
N GLU A 242 -4.56 11.04 0.13
CA GLU A 242 -4.00 9.81 -0.40
C GLU A 242 -2.51 9.71 -0.08
N VAL A 243 -2.09 8.56 0.42
CA VAL A 243 -0.73 8.33 0.92
C VAL A 243 -0.23 6.94 0.55
N ALA A 244 1.08 6.77 0.52
CA ALA A 244 1.73 5.48 0.56
C ALA A 244 2.06 5.12 2.01
N ILE A 245 1.72 3.89 2.40
CA ILE A 245 1.96 3.34 3.74
C ILE A 245 2.95 2.19 3.59
N LYS A 246 4.21 2.43 3.97
CA LYS A 246 5.27 1.41 3.94
C LYS A 246 5.30 0.68 5.27
N VAL A 247 4.82 -0.56 5.30
CA VAL A 247 4.89 -1.46 6.45
C VAL A 247 6.24 -2.15 6.43
N LEU A 248 7.00 -2.02 7.50
CA LEU A 248 8.37 -2.50 7.56
C LEU A 248 8.42 -3.92 8.10
N HIS A 249 9.06 -4.80 7.34
CA HIS A 249 9.40 -6.17 7.72
C HIS A 249 10.76 -6.51 7.11
N ASN A 250 11.41 -7.57 7.59
CA ASN A 250 12.57 -8.11 6.89
C ASN A 250 12.19 -9.40 6.14
N GLN A 251 13.09 -9.89 5.27
CA GLN A 251 12.86 -11.08 4.44
C GLN A 251 12.56 -12.36 5.25
N ALA A 252 12.87 -12.40 6.55
CA ALA A 252 12.53 -13.50 7.46
C ALA A 252 11.21 -13.27 8.24
N GLY A 253 10.46 -12.21 7.92
CA GLY A 253 9.27 -11.76 8.67
C GLY A 253 9.59 -11.18 10.06
N VAL A 254 10.87 -10.98 10.39
CA VAL A 254 11.33 -10.44 11.67
C VAL A 254 11.25 -8.92 11.65
N LYS A 255 10.70 -8.35 12.72
CA LYS A 255 10.52 -6.91 12.88
C LYS A 255 11.89 -6.22 12.96
N PRO A 256 12.08 -5.07 12.27
CA PRO A 256 13.25 -4.24 12.48
C PRO A 256 13.33 -3.79 13.94
N SER A 257 14.55 -3.55 14.43
CA SER A 257 14.73 -3.02 15.80
C SER A 257 14.07 -1.64 15.89
N VAL A 258 13.31 -1.39 16.95
CA VAL A 258 12.68 -0.09 17.24
C VAL A 258 13.72 1.05 17.18
N ALA A 259 14.94 0.80 17.65
CA ALA A 259 16.03 1.78 17.63
C ALA A 259 16.51 2.11 16.20
N ALA A 260 16.51 1.13 15.30
CA ALA A 260 16.92 1.36 13.92
C ALA A 260 15.82 2.14 13.17
N LEU A 261 14.56 1.79 13.40
CA LEU A 261 13.41 2.54 12.88
C LEU A 261 13.38 3.99 13.38
N GLN A 262 13.60 4.20 14.68
CA GLN A 262 13.62 5.55 15.26
C GLN A 262 14.71 6.43 14.62
N ASN A 263 15.91 5.88 14.43
CA ASN A 263 16.98 6.62 13.75
C ASN A 263 16.59 7.05 12.32
N GLU A 264 15.89 6.20 11.56
CA GLU A 264 15.42 6.57 10.23
C GLU A 264 14.37 7.68 10.28
N ILE A 265 13.45 7.61 11.23
CA ILE A 265 12.44 8.65 11.45
C ILE A 265 13.12 9.97 11.84
N ASP A 266 14.09 9.93 12.74
CA ASP A 266 14.83 11.12 13.18
C ASP A 266 15.59 11.77 12.02
N ILE A 267 16.16 10.98 11.12
CA ILE A 267 16.83 11.51 9.92
C ILE A 267 15.79 12.06 8.94
N TRP A 268 14.84 11.23 8.48
CA TRP A 268 13.91 11.58 7.40
C TRP A 268 12.96 12.73 7.79
N SER A 269 12.51 12.77 9.05
CA SER A 269 11.65 13.84 9.55
C SER A 269 12.27 15.23 9.44
N THR A 270 13.59 15.35 9.43
CA THR A 270 14.31 16.63 9.29
C THR A 270 14.55 17.07 7.85
N LEU A 271 14.28 16.20 6.88
CA LEU A 271 14.54 16.46 5.46
C LEU A 271 13.37 17.20 4.82
N ARG A 272 13.68 18.30 4.13
CA ARG A 272 12.74 19.16 3.40
C ARG A 272 13.46 19.66 2.15
N HIS A 273 13.11 19.11 1.00
CA HIS A 273 13.69 19.48 -0.30
C HIS A 273 12.75 19.07 -1.44
N PRO A 274 12.63 19.86 -2.54
CA PRO A 274 11.74 19.55 -3.66
C PRO A 274 12.07 18.27 -4.43
N ASN A 275 13.26 17.69 -4.26
CA ASN A 275 13.69 16.44 -4.90
C ASN A 275 13.87 15.28 -3.91
N ILE A 276 13.33 15.41 -2.70
CA ILE A 276 13.33 14.36 -1.66
C ILE A 276 11.88 14.06 -1.30
N LEU A 277 11.50 12.79 -1.30
CA LEU A 277 10.14 12.39 -0.91
C LEU A 277 9.87 12.81 0.53
N GLN A 278 8.77 13.54 0.72
CA GLN A 278 8.40 14.10 2.01
C GLN A 278 7.98 13.01 3.00
N PHE A 279 8.57 13.01 4.19
CA PHE A 279 8.05 12.23 5.32
C PHE A 279 6.81 12.90 5.90
N LEU A 280 5.72 12.16 6.06
CA LEU A 280 4.50 12.67 6.70
C LEU A 280 4.38 12.22 8.15
N GLY A 281 4.82 11.00 8.45
CA GLY A 281 4.82 10.47 9.81
C GLY A 281 5.04 8.95 9.84
N ALA A 282 5.02 8.37 11.02
CA ALA A 282 5.26 6.94 11.20
C ALA A 282 4.56 6.38 12.44
N ASN A 283 4.40 5.07 12.44
CA ASN A 283 4.04 4.29 13.61
C ASN A 283 5.21 3.38 14.03
N THR A 284 5.62 3.52 15.27
CA THR A 284 6.67 2.69 15.91
C THR A 284 6.13 1.85 17.07
N LEU A 285 4.83 1.94 17.34
CA LEU A 285 4.20 1.51 18.59
C LEU A 285 3.47 0.17 18.47
N ASP A 286 3.26 -0.30 17.25
CA ASP A 286 2.56 -1.53 16.90
C ASP A 286 3.54 -2.63 16.45
N ASP A 287 3.06 -3.86 16.43
CA ASP A 287 3.72 -5.04 15.86
C ASP A 287 3.99 -4.88 14.36
N LYS A 288 3.26 -3.99 13.69
CA LYS A 288 3.43 -3.64 12.27
C LYS A 288 3.87 -2.18 12.15
N PRO A 289 5.15 -1.86 12.40
CA PRO A 289 5.64 -0.51 12.21
C PRO A 289 5.46 -0.08 10.76
N PHE A 290 5.03 1.16 10.56
CA PHE A 290 4.83 1.70 9.22
C PHE A 290 5.26 3.15 9.12
N MET A 291 5.57 3.57 7.90
CA MET A 291 5.84 4.97 7.54
C MET A 291 4.79 5.46 6.55
N VAL A 292 4.44 6.73 6.63
CA VAL A 292 3.48 7.40 5.77
C VAL A 292 4.18 8.49 4.97
N MET A 293 3.95 8.50 3.67
CA MET A 293 4.52 9.45 2.70
C MET A 293 3.49 9.78 1.61
N PRO A 294 3.66 10.86 0.83
CA PRO A 294 2.79 11.13 -0.30
C PRO A 294 2.75 9.94 -1.26
N TYR A 295 1.57 9.60 -1.77
CA TYR A 295 1.46 8.61 -2.82
C TYR A 295 1.92 9.23 -4.14
N VAL A 296 2.92 8.61 -4.77
CA VAL A 296 3.42 8.99 -6.09
C VAL A 296 3.37 7.73 -6.96
N PRO A 297 2.55 7.70 -8.02
CA PRO A 297 2.16 6.44 -8.68
C PRO A 297 3.26 5.84 -9.56
N LEU A 298 4.18 6.65 -10.05
CA LEU A 298 5.16 6.24 -11.06
C LEU A 298 6.57 6.45 -10.55
N ASN A 299 7.40 5.41 -10.69
CA ASN A 299 8.85 5.56 -10.64
C ASN A 299 9.40 6.07 -11.99
N ALA A 300 10.67 6.45 -12.03
CA ALA A 300 11.31 7.04 -13.20
C ALA A 300 11.24 6.13 -14.43
N ARG A 301 11.44 4.81 -14.27
CA ARG A 301 11.36 3.85 -15.38
C ARG A 301 9.95 3.75 -15.95
N GLN A 302 8.96 3.58 -15.08
CA GLN A 302 7.55 3.52 -15.48
C GLN A 302 7.12 4.82 -16.17
N PHE A 303 7.52 5.97 -15.62
CA PHE A 303 7.23 7.28 -16.19
C PHE A 303 7.80 7.43 -17.61
N LEU A 304 9.07 7.07 -17.81
CA LEU A 304 9.74 7.14 -19.11
C LEU A 304 9.17 6.15 -20.13
N LYS A 305 8.70 4.97 -19.71
CA LYS A 305 7.96 4.03 -20.58
C LYS A 305 6.63 4.61 -21.06
N LEU A 306 5.89 5.30 -20.18
CA LEU A 306 4.62 5.97 -20.53
C LEU A 306 4.81 7.30 -21.28
N ARG A 307 6.02 7.86 -21.23
CA ARG A 307 6.40 9.14 -21.83
C ARG A 307 7.74 9.01 -22.56
N PRO A 308 7.81 8.24 -23.66
CA PRO A 308 9.08 7.96 -24.34
C PRO A 308 9.78 9.21 -24.88
N ALA A 309 9.03 10.28 -25.18
CA ALA A 309 9.57 11.57 -25.62
C ALA A 309 10.07 12.48 -24.49
N PHE A 310 9.93 12.08 -23.22
CA PHE A 310 10.44 12.84 -22.09
C PHE A 310 11.95 12.62 -21.95
N GLU A 311 12.70 13.70 -21.87
CA GLU A 311 14.16 13.66 -21.80
C GLU A 311 14.63 13.24 -20.38
N PRO A 312 15.32 12.08 -20.22
CA PRO A 312 15.76 11.60 -18.92
C PRO A 312 16.75 12.54 -18.22
N LEU A 313 17.43 13.40 -18.95
CA LEU A 313 18.35 14.40 -18.40
C LEU A 313 17.69 15.31 -17.34
N TYR A 314 16.40 15.62 -17.49
CA TYR A 314 15.65 16.38 -16.47
C TYR A 314 15.46 15.59 -15.16
N ILE A 315 15.28 14.26 -15.25
CA ILE A 315 15.21 13.37 -14.08
C ILE A 315 16.59 13.30 -13.42
N LEU A 316 17.66 13.16 -14.21
CA LEU A 316 19.03 13.11 -13.69
C LEU A 316 19.46 14.39 -12.98
N ARG A 317 19.08 15.56 -13.49
CA ARG A 317 19.27 16.85 -12.81
C ARG A 317 18.58 16.89 -11.46
N ASP A 318 17.34 16.40 -11.41
CA ASP A 318 16.55 16.39 -10.17
C ASP A 318 17.12 15.38 -9.16
N ILE A 319 17.62 14.23 -9.63
CA ILE A 319 18.35 13.25 -8.81
C ILE A 319 19.62 13.90 -8.23
N SER A 320 20.42 14.58 -9.05
CA SER A 320 21.68 15.18 -8.59
C SER A 320 21.45 16.30 -7.56
N LEU A 321 20.41 17.13 -7.73
CA LEU A 321 19.95 18.08 -6.71
C LEU A 321 19.54 17.40 -5.40
N GLY A 322 18.79 16.28 -5.49
CA GLY A 322 18.41 15.49 -4.32
C GLY A 322 19.64 14.93 -3.58
N LEU A 323 20.61 14.38 -4.33
CA LEU A 323 21.86 13.88 -3.76
C LEU A 323 22.70 14.99 -3.13
N GLU A 324 22.83 16.13 -3.80
CA GLU A 324 23.56 17.29 -3.27
C GLU A 324 23.00 17.71 -1.90
N TYR A 325 21.67 17.80 -1.80
CA TYR A 325 21.00 18.09 -0.54
C TYR A 325 21.30 17.05 0.56
N LEU A 326 21.19 15.75 0.25
CA LEU A 326 21.51 14.69 1.22
C LEU A 326 22.99 14.72 1.64
N HIS A 327 23.90 14.87 0.69
CA HIS A 327 25.34 14.87 0.89
C HIS A 327 25.79 16.08 1.72
N SER A 328 25.18 17.25 1.53
CA SER A 328 25.41 18.45 2.36
C SER A 328 25.10 18.21 3.84
N ARG A 329 24.18 17.28 4.12
CA ARG A 329 23.77 16.84 5.47
C ARG A 329 24.52 15.58 5.94
N LYS A 330 25.52 15.12 5.18
CA LYS A 330 26.30 13.90 5.44
C LYS A 330 25.44 12.63 5.46
N ILE A 331 24.34 12.64 4.71
CA ILE A 331 23.44 11.50 4.55
C ILE A 331 23.77 10.83 3.22
N CYS A 332 23.99 9.52 3.26
CA CYS A 332 24.14 8.68 2.08
C CYS A 332 22.79 8.04 1.73
N HIS A 333 22.42 8.06 0.45
CA HIS A 333 21.21 7.42 -0.05
C HIS A 333 21.30 5.89 0.12
N GLY A 334 22.34 5.28 -0.45
CA GLY A 334 22.71 3.87 -0.27
C GLY A 334 21.86 2.85 -1.04
N ASP A 335 20.90 3.31 -1.83
CA ASP A 335 20.07 2.46 -2.72
C ASP A 335 19.52 3.23 -3.93
N LEU A 336 20.35 4.08 -4.54
CA LEU A 336 19.90 4.85 -5.69
C LEU A 336 19.74 3.94 -6.92
N LYS A 337 18.55 3.96 -7.51
CA LYS A 337 18.15 3.27 -8.75
C LYS A 337 16.84 3.83 -9.25
N GLY A 338 16.48 3.59 -10.51
CA GLY A 338 15.27 4.12 -11.14
C GLY A 338 13.97 3.78 -10.38
N MET A 339 13.91 2.63 -9.71
CA MET A 339 12.75 2.25 -8.86
C MET A 339 12.59 3.11 -7.61
N ASN A 340 13.68 3.71 -7.09
CA ASN A 340 13.68 4.56 -5.89
C ASN A 340 13.66 6.06 -6.26
N VAL A 341 13.33 6.37 -7.51
CA VAL A 341 13.12 7.73 -8.00
C VAL A 341 11.67 7.85 -8.45
N LEU A 342 10.85 8.57 -7.68
CA LEU A 342 9.44 8.77 -7.97
C LEU A 342 9.22 10.06 -8.76
N ILE A 343 8.27 10.09 -9.70
CA ILE A 343 7.98 11.28 -10.50
C ILE A 343 6.65 11.89 -10.07
N SER A 344 6.71 13.11 -9.52
CA SER A 344 5.51 13.86 -9.15
C SER A 344 4.76 14.28 -10.40
N GLU A 345 3.53 13.78 -10.59
CA GLU A 345 2.70 14.16 -11.75
C GLU A 345 2.38 15.67 -11.78
N ASP A 346 2.15 16.28 -10.61
CA ASP A 346 1.80 17.69 -10.50
C ASP A 346 2.94 18.63 -10.92
N SER A 347 4.16 18.29 -10.55
CA SER A 347 5.34 19.16 -10.75
C SER A 347 6.26 18.68 -11.87
N GLY A 348 6.12 17.44 -12.32
CA GLY A 348 7.07 16.76 -13.22
C GLY A 348 8.44 16.48 -12.60
N LYS A 349 8.62 16.72 -11.29
CA LYS A 349 9.92 16.59 -10.62
C LYS A 349 10.21 15.18 -10.15
N ALA A 350 11.50 14.82 -10.18
CA ALA A 350 11.97 13.58 -9.58
C ALA A 350 12.19 13.73 -8.07
N LEU A 351 11.74 12.74 -7.32
CA LEU A 351 11.76 12.65 -5.86
C LEU A 351 12.52 11.39 -5.45
N LEU A 352 13.63 11.55 -4.74
CA LEU A 352 14.34 10.40 -4.17
C LEU A 352 13.55 9.83 -2.99
N CYS A 353 13.41 8.51 -2.92
CA CYS A 353 12.80 7.79 -1.80
C CYS A 353 13.71 6.65 -1.33
N ASP A 354 13.36 6.01 -0.20
CA ASP A 354 14.10 4.84 0.32
C ASP A 354 15.60 5.08 0.61
N PHE A 355 15.96 6.34 0.89
CA PHE A 355 17.26 6.72 1.41
C PHE A 355 17.41 6.39 2.91
N GLY A 356 18.65 6.30 3.41
CA GLY A 356 18.94 6.05 4.82
C GLY A 356 18.87 4.56 5.22
N LEU A 357 18.13 3.75 4.46
CA LEU A 357 17.93 2.31 4.71
C LEU A 357 19.21 1.45 4.66
N ALA A 358 20.35 2.00 4.23
CA ALA A 358 21.64 1.33 4.23
C ALA A 358 22.10 0.85 5.62
N ARG A 359 21.73 1.55 6.71
CA ARG A 359 22.05 1.11 8.08
C ARG A 359 21.21 -0.09 8.50
N LEU A 360 19.92 -0.10 8.14
CA LEU A 360 19.05 -1.27 8.32
C LEU A 360 19.55 -2.48 7.52
N LYS A 361 20.07 -2.27 6.29
CA LYS A 361 20.70 -3.31 5.47
C LYS A 361 21.90 -3.96 6.17
N ALA A 362 22.76 -3.14 6.79
CA ALA A 362 23.93 -3.62 7.52
C ALA A 362 23.57 -4.37 8.82
N ASP A 363 22.59 -3.89 9.57
CA ASP A 363 22.12 -4.51 10.82
C ASP A 363 21.29 -5.78 10.60
N ALA A 364 20.62 -5.92 9.46
CA ALA A 364 19.95 -7.15 9.04
C ALA A 364 20.98 -8.21 8.61
N ALA A 365 22.01 -7.81 7.85
CA ALA A 365 23.07 -8.70 7.39
C ALA A 365 23.99 -9.23 8.51
N THR A 366 24.14 -8.49 9.62
CA THR A 366 25.00 -8.87 10.75
C THR A 366 24.33 -9.74 11.80
N ARG A 367 22.99 -9.80 11.86
CA ARG A 367 22.24 -10.55 12.89
C ARG A 367 21.92 -12.00 12.53
N THR A 368 22.14 -12.41 11.28
CA THR A 368 21.97 -13.79 10.83
C THR A 368 23.33 -14.40 10.53
N ALA A 369 24.04 -14.81 11.58
CA ALA A 369 25.35 -15.47 11.46
C ALA A 369 25.26 -16.90 10.87
N ASP A 370 24.07 -17.51 10.85
CA ASP A 370 23.86 -18.93 10.52
C ASP A 370 23.00 -19.19 9.26
N THR A 371 22.65 -18.16 8.47
CA THR A 371 22.02 -18.36 7.15
C THR A 371 22.97 -17.91 6.03
N PRO A 372 23.01 -18.65 4.90
CA PRO A 372 23.86 -18.28 3.77
C PRO A 372 23.54 -16.83 3.39
N LYS A 373 24.59 -15.99 3.29
CA LYS A 373 24.56 -14.55 2.98
C LYS A 373 23.27 -14.17 2.25
N LEU A 374 22.27 -13.69 3.01
CA LEU A 374 20.91 -13.48 2.49
C LEU A 374 20.99 -12.68 1.19
N GLU A 375 20.42 -13.27 0.16
CA GLU A 375 20.30 -12.72 -1.17
C GLU A 375 19.45 -11.44 -1.14
N ILE A 376 20.12 -10.30 -1.02
CA ILE A 376 19.57 -8.98 -1.38
C ILE A 376 19.53 -8.94 -2.92
N VAL A 377 18.59 -9.66 -3.54
CA VAL A 377 18.58 -9.97 -4.99
C VAL A 377 18.47 -8.72 -5.89
N GLY A 378 17.87 -7.61 -5.44
CA GLY A 378 17.43 -6.55 -6.38
C GLY A 378 18.22 -5.24 -6.46
N SER A 379 19.38 -5.09 -5.78
CA SER A 379 20.12 -3.81 -5.77
C SER A 379 21.63 -3.94 -6.03
N ARG A 380 22.18 -5.15 -6.22
CA ARG A 380 23.64 -5.35 -6.30
C ARG A 380 24.27 -4.69 -7.52
N ASN A 381 23.54 -4.58 -8.62
CA ASN A 381 24.00 -4.01 -9.88
C ASN A 381 24.34 -2.50 -9.78
N TRP A 382 23.73 -1.80 -8.81
CA TRP A 382 24.02 -0.38 -8.54
C TRP A 382 25.07 -0.18 -7.44
N MET A 383 25.53 -1.25 -6.78
CA MET A 383 26.50 -1.15 -5.68
C MET A 383 27.92 -0.90 -6.22
N SER A 384 28.60 0.08 -5.63
CA SER A 384 30.00 0.37 -5.94
C SER A 384 30.92 -0.80 -5.56
N PRO A 385 32.07 -0.98 -6.24
CA PRO A 385 33.07 -2.02 -5.95
C PRO A 385 33.43 -2.18 -4.47
N GLU A 386 33.66 -1.07 -3.77
CA GLU A 386 34.03 -1.08 -2.37
C GLU A 386 32.90 -1.59 -1.47
N VAL A 387 31.65 -1.33 -1.84
CA VAL A 387 30.46 -1.78 -1.08
C VAL A 387 30.18 -3.26 -1.38
N LEU A 388 30.33 -3.71 -2.63
CA LEU A 388 30.21 -5.12 -3.01
C LEU A 388 31.20 -6.02 -2.25
N THR A 389 32.38 -5.48 -1.94
CA THR A 389 33.43 -6.16 -1.15
C THR A 389 33.25 -6.02 0.36
N GLY A 390 32.17 -5.38 0.82
CA GLY A 390 31.79 -5.31 2.24
C GLY A 390 32.13 -4.00 2.95
N SER A 391 32.60 -2.96 2.24
CA SER A 391 32.75 -1.63 2.83
C SER A 391 31.38 -1.00 3.12
N ARG A 392 31.36 -0.06 4.07
CA ARG A 392 30.16 0.73 4.36
C ARG A 392 29.83 1.67 3.21
N TYR A 393 28.54 1.87 2.97
CA TYR A 393 28.04 2.90 2.06
C TYR A 393 28.54 4.30 2.46
N ARG A 394 28.92 5.09 1.46
CA ARG A 394 29.35 6.48 1.58
C ARG A 394 28.72 7.33 0.48
N ILE A 395 28.79 8.64 0.62
CA ILE A 395 28.32 9.59 -0.40
C ILE A 395 28.96 9.35 -1.79
N THR A 396 30.21 8.88 -1.84
CA THR A 396 30.91 8.49 -3.08
C THR A 396 30.36 7.23 -3.72
N SER A 397 29.72 6.36 -2.93
CA SER A 397 29.02 5.17 -3.43
C SER A 397 27.67 5.54 -4.06
N ASP A 398 27.02 6.62 -3.59
CA ASP A 398 25.83 7.15 -4.26
C ASP A 398 26.16 7.72 -5.65
N VAL A 399 27.33 8.33 -5.81
CA VAL A 399 27.82 8.83 -7.11
C VAL A 399 28.03 7.68 -8.09
N TYR A 400 28.57 6.54 -7.62
CA TYR A 400 28.63 5.33 -8.45
C TYR A 400 27.24 4.85 -8.86
N ALA A 401 26.32 4.77 -7.91
CA ALA A 401 24.94 4.36 -8.16
C ALA A 401 24.21 5.34 -9.10
N PHE A 402 24.58 6.63 -9.09
CA PHE A 402 24.09 7.64 -10.01
C PHE A 402 24.47 7.29 -11.46
N GLY A 403 25.73 6.94 -11.73
CA GLY A 403 26.17 6.49 -13.06
C GLY A 403 25.43 5.24 -13.54
N MET A 404 25.20 4.28 -12.64
CA MET A 404 24.39 3.10 -12.95
C MET A 404 22.92 3.43 -13.20
N THR A 405 22.35 4.39 -12.48
CA THR A 405 20.97 4.86 -12.69
C THR A 405 20.85 5.65 -14.00
N LEU A 406 21.87 6.44 -14.36
CA LEU A 406 21.95 7.10 -15.66
C LEU A 406 21.89 6.07 -16.79
N TYR A 407 22.72 5.03 -16.75
CA TYR A 407 22.66 3.93 -17.71
C TYR A 407 21.26 3.32 -17.75
N GLU A 408 20.70 2.95 -16.59
CA GLU A 408 19.38 2.33 -16.47
C GLU A 408 18.26 3.15 -17.14
N LEU A 409 18.27 4.47 -16.98
CA LEU A 409 17.22 5.33 -17.53
C LEU A 409 17.34 5.52 -19.05
N TYR A 410 18.54 5.45 -19.62
CA TYR A 410 18.75 5.56 -21.06
C TYR A 410 18.62 4.22 -21.78
N ALA A 411 19.25 3.16 -21.26
CA ALA A 411 19.16 1.81 -21.81
C ALA A 411 17.78 1.15 -21.58
N ASP A 412 16.98 1.65 -20.62
CA ASP A 412 15.76 1.02 -20.11
C ASP A 412 15.96 -0.42 -19.59
N GLU A 413 17.19 -0.72 -19.16
CA GLU A 413 17.62 -2.05 -18.72
C GLU A 413 18.29 -1.97 -17.35
N THR A 414 18.26 -3.07 -16.60
CA THR A 414 19.07 -3.21 -15.39
C THR A 414 20.57 -3.19 -15.78
N PRO A 415 21.40 -2.34 -15.15
CA PRO A 415 22.84 -2.30 -15.45
C PRO A 415 23.47 -3.68 -15.23
N LEU A 416 24.36 -4.12 -16.12
CA LEU A 416 25.06 -5.41 -15.98
C LEU A 416 24.13 -6.62 -15.84
N ILE A 417 22.94 -6.62 -16.45
CA ILE A 417 21.99 -7.73 -16.35
C ILE A 417 22.57 -9.06 -16.87
N SER A 418 23.48 -8.99 -17.84
CA SER A 418 24.18 -10.14 -18.42
C SER A 418 25.21 -10.77 -17.50
N VAL A 419 25.57 -10.10 -16.40
CA VAL A 419 26.57 -10.60 -15.44
C VAL A 419 25.88 -11.50 -14.40
N PRO A 420 26.26 -12.79 -14.28
CA PRO A 420 25.73 -13.67 -13.25
C PRO A 420 26.02 -13.12 -11.84
N TYR A 421 25.03 -13.19 -10.94
CA TYR A 421 25.16 -12.68 -9.57
C TYR A 421 26.35 -13.26 -8.80
N ALA A 422 26.71 -14.52 -9.07
CA ALA A 422 27.85 -15.19 -8.45
C ALA A 422 29.20 -14.54 -8.81
N ASP A 423 29.30 -13.99 -10.02
CA ASP A 423 30.53 -13.43 -10.58
C ASP A 423 30.60 -11.91 -10.42
N LEU A 424 29.49 -11.25 -10.04
CA LEU A 424 29.38 -9.80 -9.98
C LEU A 424 30.49 -9.14 -9.15
N ILE A 425 30.84 -9.71 -7.99
CA ILE A 425 31.91 -9.15 -7.14
C ILE A 425 33.26 -9.22 -7.87
N GLU A 426 33.61 -10.36 -8.45
CA GLU A 426 34.87 -10.54 -9.15
C GLU A 426 34.96 -9.64 -10.41
N LEU A 427 33.91 -9.63 -11.22
CA LEU A 427 33.91 -8.86 -12.46
C LEU A 427 33.90 -7.34 -12.21
N VAL A 428 33.07 -6.85 -11.29
CA VAL A 428 32.92 -5.41 -11.04
C VAL A 428 34.05 -4.87 -10.17
N ALA A 429 34.44 -5.58 -9.10
CA ALA A 429 35.41 -5.09 -8.12
C ALA A 429 36.85 -5.45 -8.45
N THR A 430 37.12 -6.62 -9.04
CA THR A 430 38.48 -7.04 -9.41
C THR A 430 38.83 -6.67 -10.85
N ARG A 431 37.92 -6.98 -11.80
CA ARG A 431 38.20 -6.78 -13.25
C ARG A 431 37.74 -5.45 -13.81
N GLY A 432 36.99 -4.67 -13.02
CA GLY A 432 36.53 -3.34 -13.43
C GLY A 432 35.47 -3.34 -14.53
N VAL A 433 34.70 -4.42 -14.69
CA VAL A 433 33.61 -4.51 -15.67
C VAL A 433 32.56 -3.42 -15.38
N ARG A 434 32.13 -2.73 -16.43
CA ARG A 434 31.09 -1.68 -16.44
C ARG A 434 30.13 -1.91 -17.61
N PRO A 435 28.93 -1.33 -17.60
CA PRO A 435 28.04 -1.36 -18.75
C PRO A 435 28.73 -0.82 -20.00
N GLU A 436 28.39 -1.41 -21.15
CA GLU A 436 28.77 -0.89 -22.46
C GLU A 436 27.74 0.15 -22.91
N PRO A 437 28.08 1.11 -23.79
CA PRO A 437 27.09 2.01 -24.37
C PRO A 437 25.97 1.21 -25.07
N PRO A 438 24.69 1.62 -24.98
CA PRO A 438 23.61 0.92 -25.67
C PRO A 438 23.84 0.92 -27.18
N GLU A 439 23.55 -0.20 -27.86
CA GLU A 439 23.66 -0.24 -29.32
C GLU A 439 22.59 0.67 -29.99
N PRO A 440 22.83 1.16 -31.22
CA PRO A 440 21.84 1.94 -31.93
C PRO A 440 20.51 1.18 -32.10
N GLY A 441 19.45 1.67 -31.45
CA GLY A 441 18.13 1.04 -31.44
C GLY A 441 17.81 0.30 -30.14
N GLU A 442 18.79 0.10 -29.26
CA GLU A 442 18.62 -0.41 -27.91
C GLU A 442 18.48 0.77 -26.94
N GLY A 443 17.24 1.16 -26.64
CA GLY A 443 16.97 2.27 -25.72
C GLY A 443 17.10 3.66 -26.34
N ARG A 444 17.49 4.64 -25.51
CA ARG A 444 17.59 6.07 -25.86
C ARG A 444 19.01 6.43 -26.24
N GLU A 445 19.15 7.37 -27.17
CA GLU A 445 20.45 7.90 -27.57
C GLU A 445 21.12 8.61 -26.38
N ILE A 446 22.35 8.19 -26.06
CA ILE A 446 23.18 8.80 -25.01
C ILE A 446 24.23 9.66 -25.70
N SER A 447 24.32 10.95 -25.35
CA SER A 447 25.36 11.82 -25.89
C SER A 447 26.74 11.41 -25.35
N VAL A 448 27.80 11.74 -26.10
CA VAL A 448 29.18 11.44 -25.69
C VAL A 448 29.49 12.06 -24.34
N GLU A 449 29.09 13.32 -24.13
CA GLU A 449 29.33 14.06 -22.90
C GLU A 449 28.60 13.43 -21.70
N LEU A 450 27.41 12.88 -21.92
CA LEU A 450 26.64 12.20 -20.88
C LEU A 450 27.22 10.82 -20.54
N TRP A 451 27.76 10.12 -21.55
CA TRP A 451 28.47 8.87 -21.34
C TRP A 451 29.78 9.08 -20.56
N GLU A 452 30.57 10.09 -20.93
CA GLU A 452 31.78 10.48 -20.20
C GLU A 452 31.46 10.78 -18.72
N LEU A 453 30.34 11.45 -18.44
CA LEU A 453 29.87 11.70 -17.07
C LEU A 453 29.55 10.38 -16.32
N ALA A 454 28.93 9.41 -16.99
CA ALA A 454 28.71 8.08 -16.40
C ALA A 454 30.04 7.38 -16.10
N GLU A 455 31.03 7.52 -16.98
CA GLU A 455 32.39 6.99 -16.80
C GLU A 455 33.11 7.58 -15.58
N GLU A 456 33.00 8.88 -15.38
CA GLU A 456 33.51 9.56 -14.19
C GLU A 456 32.83 9.08 -12.90
N CYS A 457 31.54 8.74 -12.96
CA CYS A 457 30.77 8.27 -11.80
C CYS A 457 31.24 6.90 -11.30
N TRP A 458 31.60 5.98 -12.20
CA TRP A 458 31.92 4.59 -11.84
C TRP A 458 33.41 4.24 -11.86
N VAL A 459 34.28 5.25 -11.78
CA VAL A 459 35.72 5.10 -11.51
C VAL A 459 35.97 4.27 -10.25
N LEU A 460 36.97 3.39 -10.32
CA LEU A 460 37.31 2.45 -9.24
C LEU A 460 37.66 3.17 -7.93
N ASP A 461 38.49 4.21 -8.00
CA ASP A 461 38.85 5.05 -6.84
C ASP A 461 37.66 5.96 -6.45
N PRO A 462 37.02 5.77 -5.29
CA PRO A 462 35.87 6.55 -4.89
C PRO A 462 36.15 8.05 -4.72
N GLN A 463 37.41 8.43 -4.46
CA GLN A 463 37.79 9.84 -4.26
C GLN A 463 37.96 10.61 -5.56
N LYS A 464 38.07 9.91 -6.70
CA LYS A 464 38.16 10.52 -8.03
C LYS A 464 36.80 10.75 -8.69
N ARG A 465 35.74 10.18 -8.12
CA ARG A 465 34.37 10.38 -8.60
C ARG A 465 33.94 11.83 -8.35
N PRO A 466 33.12 12.43 -9.22
CA PRO A 466 32.61 13.78 -9.02
C PRO A 466 31.75 13.88 -7.76
N THR A 467 31.61 15.07 -7.22
CA THR A 467 30.64 15.37 -6.14
C THR A 467 29.24 15.54 -6.71
N ALA A 468 28.19 15.39 -5.89
CA ALA A 468 26.82 15.62 -6.34
C ALA A 468 26.57 17.04 -6.89
N THR A 469 27.25 18.06 -6.33
CA THR A 469 27.23 19.43 -6.88
C THR A 469 27.84 19.48 -8.28
N GLN A 470 28.98 18.82 -8.51
CA GLN A 470 29.60 18.76 -9.84
C GLN A 470 28.70 18.03 -10.85
N LEU A 471 28.05 16.93 -10.44
CA LEU A 471 27.05 16.25 -11.28
C LEU A 471 25.92 17.20 -11.68
N HIS A 472 25.36 17.92 -10.71
CA HIS A 472 24.28 18.86 -10.94
C HIS A 472 24.69 19.98 -11.91
N ASP A 473 25.87 20.58 -11.71
CA ASP A 473 26.35 21.67 -12.54
C ASP A 473 26.58 21.21 -13.99
N THR A 474 27.22 20.05 -14.18
CA THR A 474 27.47 19.46 -15.51
C THR A 474 26.16 19.17 -16.24
N ILE A 475 25.21 18.50 -15.58
CA ILE A 475 23.91 18.15 -16.19
C ILE A 475 23.10 19.40 -16.49
N THR A 476 23.13 20.40 -15.61
CA THR A 476 22.44 21.67 -15.84
C THR A 476 22.98 22.39 -17.07
N GLN A 477 24.31 22.37 -17.28
CA GLN A 477 24.92 22.93 -18.49
C GLN A 477 24.48 22.19 -19.76
N MET A 478 24.38 20.86 -19.71
CA MET A 478 23.86 20.05 -20.82
C MET A 478 22.39 20.40 -21.14
N ILE A 479 21.55 20.62 -20.13
CA ILE A 479 20.14 21.00 -20.31
C ILE A 479 19.98 22.38 -20.95
N VAL A 480 20.88 23.34 -20.66
CA VAL A 480 20.80 24.68 -21.26
C VAL A 480 20.89 24.63 -22.79
N ALA A 481 21.51 23.58 -23.35
CA ALA A 481 21.57 23.33 -24.78
C ALA A 481 20.30 22.69 -25.36
N LEU A 482 19.35 22.23 -24.52
CA LEU A 482 18.11 21.57 -24.93
C LEU A 482 16.90 22.53 -24.94
N PRO A 483 15.89 22.26 -25.80
CA PRO A 483 14.61 22.94 -25.71
C PRO A 483 13.94 22.66 -24.35
N GLN A 484 13.44 23.69 -23.68
CA GLN A 484 12.74 23.54 -22.39
C GLN A 484 11.54 22.60 -22.53
N PRO A 485 11.29 21.71 -21.55
CA PRO A 485 10.19 20.77 -21.64
C PRO A 485 8.90 21.55 -21.40
N SER A 486 8.03 21.61 -22.41
CA SER A 486 6.67 22.08 -22.21
C SER A 486 5.89 20.99 -21.47
N ILE A 487 5.85 21.06 -20.14
CA ILE A 487 4.82 20.36 -19.37
C ILE A 487 3.50 21.06 -19.74
N PRO A 488 2.53 20.38 -20.39
CA PRO A 488 1.23 20.97 -20.58
C PRO A 488 0.66 21.22 -19.19
N ARG A 489 0.57 22.50 -18.79
CA ARG A 489 -0.26 22.88 -17.65
C ARG A 489 -1.65 22.34 -17.96
N THR A 490 -2.19 21.50 -17.09
CA THR A 490 -3.61 21.15 -17.08
C THR A 490 -4.42 22.39 -16.72
N ASN A 491 -4.51 23.32 -17.66
CA ASN A 491 -5.62 24.26 -17.70
C ASN A 491 -6.85 23.41 -18.04
N ALA A 492 -7.78 23.34 -17.09
CA ALA A 492 -9.18 22.91 -17.22
C ALA A 492 -9.48 21.92 -18.36
N ALA A 493 -9.75 20.67 -17.98
CA ALA A 493 -10.19 19.57 -18.83
C ALA A 493 -10.92 19.96 -20.14
N PRO A 494 -10.36 19.63 -21.32
CA PRO A 494 -11.15 19.29 -22.48
C PRO A 494 -11.50 17.79 -22.38
N GLN A 495 -12.79 17.47 -22.44
CA GLN A 495 -13.23 16.07 -22.54
C GLN A 495 -12.72 15.46 -23.86
N PRO A 496 -12.10 14.27 -23.84
CA PRO A 496 -11.77 13.58 -25.08
C PRO A 496 -13.02 12.88 -25.63
N SER A 497 -13.47 13.32 -26.80
CA SER A 497 -14.21 12.49 -27.73
C SER A 497 -13.21 11.58 -28.46
N ILE A 498 -13.14 10.29 -28.10
CA ILE A 498 -12.45 9.27 -28.90
C ILE A 498 -13.38 8.06 -29.08
N SER A 499 -13.53 7.70 -30.34
CA SER A 499 -14.21 6.53 -30.88
C SER A 499 -13.71 5.22 -30.26
N THR A 500 -14.60 4.51 -29.57
CA THR A 500 -14.33 3.24 -28.86
C THR A 500 -14.54 2.01 -29.75
N SER A 501 -13.60 1.73 -30.66
CA SER A 501 -13.59 0.43 -31.36
C SER A 501 -12.23 -0.26 -31.49
N ALA A 502 -11.19 0.21 -30.78
CA ALA A 502 -9.85 -0.42 -30.86
C ALA A 502 -9.15 -0.66 -29.51
N LEU A 503 -9.81 -0.38 -28.37
CA LEU A 503 -9.17 -0.41 -27.03
C LEU A 503 -9.49 -1.66 -26.20
N LYS A 504 -10.00 -2.75 -26.80
CA LYS A 504 -10.29 -3.99 -26.04
C LYS A 504 -9.28 -5.12 -26.25
N ASP A 505 -8.41 -5.02 -27.24
CA ASP A 505 -7.48 -6.11 -27.55
C ASP A 505 -6.04 -5.86 -27.06
N GLU A 506 -5.65 -4.62 -26.72
CA GLU A 506 -4.27 -4.31 -26.27
C GLU A 506 -4.04 -4.46 -24.75
N GLU A 507 -5.03 -4.23 -23.88
CA GLU A 507 -4.87 -4.41 -22.42
C GLU A 507 -4.74 -5.89 -21.99
N THR A 508 -5.24 -6.82 -22.80
CA THR A 508 -5.15 -8.26 -22.51
C THR A 508 -3.82 -8.87 -22.95
N VAL A 509 -3.19 -8.28 -23.99
CA VAL A 509 -1.87 -8.73 -24.50
C VAL A 509 -0.74 -8.30 -23.55
N ILE A 510 -0.82 -7.09 -22.96
CA ILE A 510 0.20 -6.58 -22.02
C ILE A 510 0.25 -7.39 -20.72
N ILE A 511 -0.89 -7.93 -20.25
CA ILE A 511 -0.93 -8.79 -19.05
C ILE A 511 -0.41 -10.21 -19.36
N GLY A 512 -0.63 -10.71 -20.58
CA GLY A 512 -0.10 -11.99 -21.06
C GLY A 512 1.42 -11.98 -21.16
N ASP A 513 1.98 -10.95 -21.80
CA ASP A 513 3.43 -10.79 -21.96
C ASP A 513 4.15 -10.56 -20.61
N TYR A 514 3.45 -9.97 -19.63
CA TYR A 514 3.94 -9.78 -18.25
C TYR A 514 3.97 -11.10 -17.45
N LEU A 515 3.03 -12.01 -17.68
CA LEU A 515 3.03 -13.35 -17.07
C LEU A 515 4.07 -14.28 -17.71
N ASP A 516 4.30 -14.17 -19.03
CA ASP A 516 5.32 -14.95 -19.75
C ASP A 516 6.75 -14.47 -19.44
N SER A 517 6.92 -13.18 -19.15
CA SER A 517 8.19 -12.62 -18.63
C SER A 517 8.50 -13.09 -17.20
N LEU A 518 7.49 -13.35 -16.37
CA LEU A 518 7.66 -13.82 -14.99
C LEU A 518 7.87 -15.35 -14.91
N THR A 519 7.37 -16.11 -15.88
CA THR A 519 7.60 -17.56 -15.96
C THR A 519 8.97 -17.88 -16.58
N SER A 520 9.52 -17.01 -17.43
CA SER A 520 10.90 -17.09 -17.94
C SER A 520 11.98 -16.88 -16.87
N GLU A 521 11.68 -16.24 -15.74
CA GLU A 521 12.63 -15.99 -14.64
C GLU A 521 12.59 -17.06 -13.54
N LEU A 522 11.81 -18.13 -13.72
CA LEU A 522 11.56 -19.19 -12.73
C LEU A 522 11.91 -20.61 -13.22
N ASP A 523 12.90 -20.74 -14.11
CA ASP A 523 13.52 -22.02 -14.45
C ASP A 523 14.46 -22.48 -13.32
N LEU A 524 13.86 -22.94 -12.22
CA LEU A 524 14.45 -23.96 -11.36
C LEU A 524 14.00 -25.32 -11.89
N GLU A 525 14.96 -26.15 -12.32
CA GLU A 525 14.75 -27.53 -12.75
C GLU A 525 13.88 -28.31 -11.74
N LEU A 526 12.58 -28.43 -12.02
CA LEU A 526 11.68 -29.30 -11.28
C LEU A 526 11.72 -30.69 -11.93
N ASN A 527 12.34 -31.62 -11.21
CA ASN A 527 12.42 -33.04 -11.55
C ASN A 527 11.01 -33.62 -11.76
N THR A 528 10.78 -34.25 -12.92
CA THR A 528 9.49 -34.78 -13.41
C THR A 528 8.87 -35.89 -12.53
N GLU A 529 9.58 -36.35 -11.50
CA GLU A 529 9.12 -37.38 -10.57
C GLU A 529 8.24 -36.81 -9.43
N ASP A 530 8.42 -35.53 -9.05
CA ASP A 530 7.67 -34.91 -7.93
C ASP A 530 6.25 -34.50 -8.33
N PHE A 531 6.02 -34.16 -9.60
CA PHE A 531 4.68 -33.88 -10.14
C PHE A 531 3.79 -35.13 -10.17
N ARG A 532 4.36 -36.31 -10.49
CA ARG A 532 3.62 -37.58 -10.48
C ARG A 532 3.16 -37.98 -9.07
N ARG A 533 3.95 -37.71 -8.04
CA ARG A 533 3.57 -37.98 -6.64
C ARG A 533 2.46 -37.07 -6.13
N LEU A 534 2.43 -35.81 -6.56
CA LEU A 534 1.37 -34.87 -6.20
C LEU A 534 0.04 -35.18 -6.91
N GLU A 535 0.08 -35.59 -8.18
CA GLU A 535 -1.13 -36.03 -8.90
C GLU A 535 -1.73 -37.34 -8.33
N GLU A 536 -0.91 -38.30 -7.90
CA GLU A 536 -1.40 -39.52 -7.23
C GLU A 536 -2.02 -39.24 -5.85
N GLN A 537 -1.55 -38.22 -5.13
CA GLN A 537 -2.15 -37.81 -3.85
C GLN A 537 -3.45 -37.03 -4.04
N GLN A 538 -3.58 -36.21 -5.08
CA GLN A 538 -4.82 -35.48 -5.39
C GLN A 538 -5.93 -36.39 -5.93
N MET A 539 -5.59 -37.41 -6.74
CA MET A 539 -6.55 -38.39 -7.25
C MET A 539 -7.19 -39.25 -6.14
N ASN A 540 -6.45 -39.52 -5.04
CA ASN A 540 -6.98 -40.25 -3.89
C ASN A 540 -7.96 -39.43 -3.03
N VAL A 541 -7.84 -38.09 -3.00
CA VAL A 541 -8.75 -37.20 -2.25
C VAL A 541 -10.07 -36.99 -3.02
N VAL A 542 -10.03 -36.98 -4.35
CA VAL A 542 -11.23 -36.83 -5.20
C VAL A 542 -12.04 -38.14 -5.26
N ALA A 543 -11.40 -39.30 -5.23
CA ALA A 543 -12.10 -40.59 -5.18
C ALA A 543 -12.83 -40.85 -3.85
N MET A 544 -12.33 -40.28 -2.74
CA MET A 544 -12.91 -40.45 -1.40
C MET A 544 -14.14 -39.55 -1.16
N ASN A 545 -14.27 -38.44 -1.90
CA ASN A 545 -15.40 -37.50 -1.81
C ASN A 545 -16.58 -37.84 -2.73
N GLN A 546 -16.42 -38.76 -3.69
CA GLN A 546 -17.50 -39.20 -4.60
C GLN A 546 -18.29 -40.41 -4.09
N SER A 547 -17.93 -41.01 -2.95
CA SER A 547 -18.65 -42.17 -2.37
C SER A 547 -19.56 -41.86 -1.17
N MET A 548 -19.76 -40.58 -0.79
CA MET A 548 -20.62 -40.20 0.36
C MET A 548 -21.87 -39.38 0.02
N GLY A 549 -22.26 -39.30 -1.25
CA GLY A 549 -23.47 -38.58 -1.67
C GLY A 549 -24.61 -39.51 -2.07
N ARG A 550 -25.29 -40.17 -1.13
CA ARG A 550 -26.66 -40.74 -1.27
C ARG A 550 -27.09 -41.49 0.01
N VAL A 551 -27.83 -40.84 0.92
CA VAL A 551 -28.99 -41.44 1.64
C VAL A 551 -29.93 -40.28 2.08
N ASN A 552 -31.23 -40.49 1.88
CA ASN A 552 -32.34 -39.57 2.09
C ASN A 552 -32.68 -39.26 3.55
N ASP A 553 -33.25 -38.07 3.77
CA ASP A 553 -34.07 -37.71 4.93
C ASP A 553 -35.30 -38.64 5.06
N ARG A 554 -35.32 -39.44 6.13
CA ARG A 554 -36.46 -39.74 7.01
C ARG A 554 -36.04 -40.80 8.04
N ASP A 555 -36.36 -40.50 9.30
CA ASP A 555 -36.42 -41.38 10.49
C ASP A 555 -35.35 -41.20 11.60
N ALA A 556 -35.90 -40.87 12.79
CA ALA A 556 -35.43 -41.14 14.16
C ALA A 556 -34.22 -40.34 14.70
N VAL A 557 -34.32 -39.40 15.66
CA VAL A 557 -34.85 -39.44 17.05
C VAL A 557 -34.21 -40.53 17.94
N ARG A 558 -33.56 -40.08 19.04
CA ARG A 558 -32.83 -40.79 20.14
C ARG A 558 -31.37 -41.14 19.79
N CYS A 559 -30.35 -40.82 20.61
CA CYS A 559 -30.23 -41.03 22.05
C CYS A 559 -29.41 -39.95 22.78
N HIS A 560 -29.83 -39.76 24.04
CA HIS A 560 -29.13 -39.12 25.15
C HIS A 560 -27.88 -39.91 25.60
N ALA A 561 -26.97 -39.19 26.28
CA ALA A 561 -26.08 -39.61 27.39
C ALA A 561 -25.07 -40.73 27.06
N SER A 562 -23.77 -40.55 27.25
CA SER A 562 -23.04 -40.56 28.54
C SER A 562 -21.54 -40.72 28.16
N PHE A 563 -20.54 -40.03 28.71
CA PHE A 563 -19.84 -40.14 30.01
C PHE A 563 -18.71 -39.08 29.91
N SER A 564 -18.59 -38.02 30.73
CA SER A 564 -17.98 -37.91 32.06
C SER A 564 -16.60 -38.57 32.28
N ASN A 565 -15.61 -37.69 32.51
CA ASN A 565 -14.55 -37.69 33.54
C ASN A 565 -13.21 -38.47 33.40
N ASP A 566 -12.14 -37.72 33.74
CA ASP A 566 -10.90 -38.02 34.50
C ASP A 566 -9.59 -37.71 33.73
N ILE A 567 -8.95 -36.54 33.93
CA ILE A 567 -7.96 -36.12 34.98
C ILE A 567 -6.76 -37.10 35.13
N LEU A 568 -5.55 -36.65 34.73
CA LEU A 568 -4.31 -36.51 35.54
C LEU A 568 -3.02 -36.48 34.67
N SER A 569 -2.18 -35.48 34.92
CA SER A 569 -0.71 -35.44 34.69
C SER A 569 0.00 -35.69 36.05
N PRO A 570 1.35 -35.60 36.25
CA PRO A 570 2.58 -35.74 35.44
C PRO A 570 3.67 -36.67 36.10
N GLY A 571 4.83 -36.92 35.46
CA GLY A 571 6.08 -37.31 36.18
C GLY A 571 7.11 -38.24 35.49
N GLU A 572 8.29 -37.68 35.19
CA GLU A 572 9.66 -38.16 35.50
C GLU A 572 10.35 -39.43 34.89
N ILE A 573 11.56 -39.15 34.36
CA ILE A 573 12.85 -39.88 34.37
C ILE A 573 13.10 -41.04 33.36
N TRP A 574 14.21 -40.87 32.62
CA TRP A 574 15.34 -41.79 32.26
C TRP A 574 16.01 -41.14 31.01
N GLY A 575 17.27 -40.70 30.94
CA GLY A 575 18.48 -41.13 31.62
C GLY A 575 19.25 -42.14 30.77
N CYS A 576 20.07 -41.68 29.80
CA CYS A 576 21.24 -42.44 29.31
C CYS A 576 22.24 -41.54 28.57
N ARG A 577 23.46 -41.51 29.12
CA ARG A 577 24.70 -40.96 28.54
C ARG A 577 25.24 -41.92 27.48
N GLY A 578 26.03 -41.42 26.53
CA GLY A 578 26.87 -42.27 25.67
C GLY A 578 27.73 -41.53 24.65
N THR A 579 28.85 -40.98 25.13
CA THR A 579 30.19 -40.95 24.51
C THR A 579 30.42 -40.46 23.07
N SER A 580 31.05 -39.28 22.98
CA SER A 580 32.27 -38.94 22.20
C SER A 580 33.01 -40.07 21.45
N ASN A 581 33.38 -39.83 20.18
CA ASN A 581 34.78 -39.77 19.69
C ASN A 581 34.89 -39.25 18.23
N PRO A 582 36.10 -38.91 17.71
CA PRO A 582 36.34 -37.69 16.93
C PRO A 582 36.98 -37.94 15.54
N GLY A 583 37.13 -36.85 14.77
CA GLY A 583 38.23 -36.58 13.82
C GLY A 583 38.51 -37.55 12.67
N VAL A 584 38.27 -37.09 11.43
CA VAL A 584 39.30 -36.79 10.42
C VAL A 584 38.84 -35.57 9.63
#